data_AF-A0A6P8BJH5-F1
#
_entry.id   AF-A0A6P8BJH5-F1
#
_cell.length_a   1.000
_cell.length_b   1.000
_cell.length_c   1.000
_cell.angle_alpha   90.00
_cell.angle_beta   90.00
_cell.angle_gamma   90.00
#
_symmetry.space_group_name_H-M   'P 1'
#
loop_
_entity.id
_entity.type
_entity.pdbx_description
1 polymer ?
#
loop_
_entity_poly.entity_id
_entity_poly.type
_entity_poly.pdbx_seq_one_letter_code
_entity_poly.pdbx_strand_id
1 'polypeptide(L)'
;MIDLIRNVMKVVSAMSLTSTTIAAMPGIYGTDTSGPDLQLAHLYTVKIKPGPPIEVGAGPRGNRVVYPIGGGEFEGPLIKGKVLPIGGDYALFDSNRFMTLDVRQTFQTDDGALIQVFETGRTQPGAGLGANITTAYVQLAFETGAADYAWINQAVAVGVLHRLHTGSISIDVWVLAPLRSQVPDGSDMLAVRAYRRAVGESRRLNGAGSGA
;
A
#
# COMPACT_ATOMS: atom_id res chain seq x y z
N MET A 1 -37.15 67.48 -38.64
CA MET A 1 -37.01 66.03 -38.93
C MET A 1 -35.53 65.67 -38.90
N ILE A 2 -34.90 66.00 -37.77
CA ILE A 2 -33.44 66.04 -37.54
C ILE A 2 -33.10 65.32 -36.22
N ASP A 3 -34.08 64.71 -35.52
CA ASP A 3 -33.90 64.18 -34.15
C ASP A 3 -34.22 62.69 -33.96
N LEU A 4 -34.34 61.88 -35.03
CA LEU A 4 -34.67 60.45 -34.88
C LEU A 4 -33.56 59.46 -35.32
N ILE A 5 -32.45 59.94 -35.89
CA ILE A 5 -31.37 59.05 -36.41
C ILE A 5 -30.03 59.21 -35.65
N ARG A 6 -29.93 60.13 -34.67
CA ARG A 6 -28.69 60.32 -33.90
C ARG A 6 -28.63 59.58 -32.54
N ASN A 7 -29.72 58.95 -32.10
CA ASN A 7 -29.79 58.30 -30.77
C ASN A 7 -29.69 56.76 -30.77
N VAL A 8 -29.47 56.10 -31.90
CA VAL A 8 -29.32 54.62 -31.97
C VAL A 8 -27.84 54.18 -32.03
N MET A 9 -26.89 55.12 -32.03
CA MET A 9 -25.47 54.81 -32.17
C MET A 9 -24.62 55.52 -31.10
N LYS A 10 -24.97 55.38 -29.80
CA LYS A 10 -24.09 55.79 -28.68
C LYS A 10 -24.48 55.32 -27.27
N VAL A 11 -25.19 54.20 -27.12
CA VAL A 11 -25.34 53.54 -25.81
C VAL A 11 -24.95 52.07 -25.93
N VAL A 12 -23.75 51.85 -26.47
CA VAL A 12 -22.97 50.63 -26.23
C VAL A 12 -21.77 51.08 -25.42
N SER A 13 -21.94 51.22 -24.10
CA SER A 13 -20.86 51.12 -23.12
C SER A 13 -21.43 51.32 -21.71
N ALA A 14 -20.97 50.46 -20.81
CA ALA A 14 -21.21 50.50 -19.36
C ALA A 14 -22.58 49.98 -18.86
N MET A 15 -22.98 48.78 -19.28
CA MET A 15 -23.53 47.85 -18.29
C MET A 15 -22.32 47.15 -17.65
N SER A 16 -21.93 47.63 -16.47
CA SER A 16 -21.06 46.89 -15.58
C SER A 16 -21.83 45.64 -15.16
N LEU A 17 -21.50 44.50 -15.79
CA LEU A 17 -21.75 43.21 -15.18
C LEU A 17 -20.93 43.22 -13.89
N THR A 18 -21.60 43.44 -12.76
CA THR A 18 -21.09 43.01 -11.46
C THR A 18 -21.03 41.49 -11.51
N SER A 19 -19.95 40.97 -12.09
CA SER A 19 -19.57 39.58 -11.86
C SER A 19 -19.37 39.46 -10.36
N THR A 20 -20.37 38.87 -9.71
CA THR A 20 -20.28 38.32 -8.37
C THR A 20 -18.92 37.65 -8.27
N THR A 21 -18.03 38.21 -7.45
CA THR A 21 -16.82 37.51 -7.09
C THR A 21 -17.27 36.17 -6.54
N ILE A 22 -16.98 35.10 -7.28
CA ILE A 22 -16.95 33.77 -6.69
C ILE A 22 -15.93 33.95 -5.57
N ALA A 23 -16.40 34.01 -4.32
CA ALA A 23 -15.53 33.97 -3.17
C ALA A 23 -14.59 32.80 -3.42
N ALA A 24 -13.30 33.09 -3.60
CA ALA A 24 -12.30 32.08 -3.81
C ALA A 24 -12.50 31.08 -2.68
N MET A 25 -12.99 29.88 -3.03
CA MET A 25 -13.05 28.81 -2.06
C MET A 25 -11.61 28.69 -1.55
N PRO A 26 -11.35 28.83 -0.25
CA PRO A 26 -10.00 28.70 0.26
C PRO A 26 -9.52 27.35 -0.23
N GLY A 27 -8.49 27.37 -1.10
CA GLY A 27 -7.86 26.16 -1.57
C GLY A 27 -7.39 25.42 -0.33
N ILE A 28 -8.10 24.36 0.05
CA ILE A 28 -7.70 23.44 1.13
C ILE A 28 -6.42 22.69 0.72
N TYR A 29 -5.98 22.85 -0.53
CA TYR A 29 -4.68 22.43 -1.01
C TYR A 29 -3.70 23.60 -0.90
N GLY A 30 -2.83 23.57 0.11
CA GLY A 30 -1.70 24.49 0.19
C GLY A 30 -0.91 24.51 -1.12
N THR A 31 -0.34 25.66 -1.45
CA THR A 31 0.52 25.88 -2.63
C THR A 31 1.91 25.24 -2.49
N ASP A 32 2.11 24.40 -1.47
CA ASP A 32 3.32 23.61 -1.30
C ASP A 32 3.20 22.33 -2.13
N THR A 33 3.58 22.42 -3.41
CA THR A 33 3.67 21.26 -4.32
C THR A 33 4.93 20.42 -4.06
N SER A 34 5.80 20.83 -3.13
CA SER A 34 6.86 19.96 -2.65
C SER A 34 6.26 18.98 -1.65
N GLY A 35 5.65 17.91 -2.18
CA GLY A 35 5.14 16.82 -1.38
C GLY A 35 6.24 16.26 -0.45
N PRO A 36 5.85 15.60 0.65
CA PRO A 36 6.80 14.95 1.56
C PRO A 36 7.74 13.99 0.78
N ASP A 37 9.06 14.02 1.05
CA ASP A 37 10.05 13.04 0.51
C ASP A 37 9.84 11.65 1.13
N LEU A 38 8.77 10.99 0.70
CA LEU A 38 8.39 9.66 1.15
C LEU A 38 9.31 8.62 0.54
N GLN A 39 10.01 7.88 1.40
CA GLN A 39 10.85 6.76 0.98
C GLN A 39 10.22 5.43 1.37
N LEU A 40 10.32 4.43 0.49
CA LEU A 40 9.92 3.06 0.78
C LEU A 40 11.15 2.24 1.15
N ALA A 41 11.14 1.64 2.34
CA ALA A 41 12.13 0.66 2.76
C ALA A 41 11.54 -0.74 2.67
N HIS A 42 12.26 -1.67 2.03
CA HIS A 42 11.82 -3.07 1.94
C HIS A 42 11.74 -3.65 3.35
N LEU A 43 10.59 -4.23 3.69
CA LEU A 43 10.34 -4.81 4.99
C LEU A 43 10.58 -6.32 4.96
N TYR A 44 9.85 -7.02 4.08
CA TYR A 44 10.00 -8.44 3.83
C TYR A 44 9.38 -8.82 2.47
N THR A 45 9.74 -10.01 2.00
CA THR A 45 9.00 -10.73 0.97
C THR A 45 8.36 -11.95 1.62
N VAL A 46 7.07 -12.18 1.38
CA VAL A 46 6.34 -13.35 1.89
C VAL A 46 5.89 -14.23 0.74
N LYS A 47 6.07 -15.54 0.87
CA LYS A 47 5.52 -16.56 -0.03
C LYS A 47 4.47 -17.36 0.71
N ILE A 48 3.25 -17.37 0.18
CA ILE A 48 2.11 -18.05 0.80
C ILE A 48 1.63 -19.14 -0.12
N LYS A 49 1.28 -20.29 0.47
CA LYS A 49 0.53 -21.34 -0.21
C LYS A 49 -0.92 -21.30 0.30
N PRO A 50 -1.88 -20.75 -0.46
CA PRO A 50 -3.29 -20.84 -0.15
C PRO A 50 -3.76 -22.29 -0.07
N GLY A 51 -4.73 -22.55 0.80
CA GLY A 51 -5.53 -23.76 0.77
C GLY A 51 -6.51 -23.78 -0.42
N PRO A 52 -7.27 -24.87 -0.59
CA PRO A 52 -8.31 -24.95 -1.61
C PRO A 52 -9.33 -23.80 -1.45
N PRO A 53 -9.73 -23.14 -2.55
CA PRO A 53 -10.73 -22.08 -2.49
C PRO A 53 -12.08 -22.60 -2.01
N ILE A 54 -12.75 -21.80 -1.20
CA ILE A 54 -14.11 -22.03 -0.75
C ILE A 54 -15.02 -21.03 -1.46
N GLU A 55 -15.80 -21.54 -2.41
CA GLU A 55 -16.77 -20.75 -3.16
C GLU A 55 -17.98 -20.43 -2.28
N VAL A 56 -18.11 -19.17 -1.87
CA VAL A 56 -19.32 -18.68 -1.18
C VAL A 56 -20.40 -18.31 -2.19
N GLY A 57 -19.98 -17.81 -3.37
CA GLY A 57 -20.86 -17.50 -4.49
C GLY A 57 -21.30 -16.04 -4.54
N ALA A 58 -22.29 -15.78 -5.41
CA ALA A 58 -22.80 -14.43 -5.66
C ALA A 58 -23.56 -13.88 -4.44
N GLY A 59 -23.21 -12.65 -4.04
CA GLY A 59 -23.90 -11.92 -2.99
C GLY A 59 -24.12 -10.44 -3.35
N PRO A 60 -24.72 -9.65 -2.45
CA PRO A 60 -25.12 -8.26 -2.74
C PRO A 60 -23.97 -7.32 -3.12
N ARG A 61 -22.73 -7.68 -2.79
CA ARG A 61 -21.52 -6.88 -3.06
C ARG A 61 -20.65 -7.42 -4.20
N GLY A 62 -21.03 -8.56 -4.80
CA GLY A 62 -20.21 -9.29 -5.79
C GLY A 62 -20.09 -10.77 -5.45
N ASN A 63 -19.20 -11.48 -6.16
CA ASN A 63 -18.93 -12.89 -5.93
C ASN A 63 -17.88 -13.07 -4.83
N ARG A 64 -18.20 -13.82 -3.78
CA ARG A 64 -17.29 -14.06 -2.63
C ARG A 64 -16.60 -15.41 -2.79
N VAL A 65 -15.29 -15.41 -2.60
CA VAL A 65 -14.45 -16.61 -2.47
C VAL A 65 -13.62 -16.43 -1.21
N VAL A 66 -13.44 -17.49 -0.43
CA VAL A 66 -12.50 -17.49 0.69
C VAL A 66 -11.31 -18.36 0.31
N TYR A 67 -10.11 -17.80 0.39
CA TYR A 67 -8.84 -18.52 0.23
C TYR A 67 -8.21 -18.73 1.61
N PRO A 68 -8.29 -19.93 2.20
CA PRO A 68 -7.64 -20.21 3.48
C PRO A 68 -6.13 -20.02 3.39
N ILE A 69 -5.50 -19.49 4.44
CA ILE A 69 -4.03 -19.44 4.51
C ILE A 69 -3.51 -20.83 4.87
N GLY A 70 -2.80 -21.47 3.93
CA GLY A 70 -2.18 -22.78 4.14
C GLY A 70 -0.78 -22.73 4.75
N GLY A 71 -0.30 -21.52 5.07
CA GLY A 71 1.04 -21.25 5.60
C GLY A 71 2.02 -20.76 4.53
N GLY A 72 3.27 -20.60 4.92
CA GLY A 72 4.28 -19.97 4.09
C GLY A 72 5.50 -19.53 4.89
N GLU A 73 6.35 -18.75 4.23
CA GLU A 73 7.58 -18.20 4.78
C GLU A 73 7.69 -16.72 4.40
N PHE A 74 8.31 -15.93 5.27
CA PHE A 74 8.63 -14.54 4.97
C PHE A 74 10.05 -14.22 5.42
N GLU A 75 10.72 -13.36 4.67
CA GLU A 75 12.09 -12.97 4.95
C GLU A 75 12.33 -11.53 4.55
N GLY A 76 13.00 -10.79 5.42
CA GLY A 76 13.47 -9.45 5.19
C GLY A 76 14.59 -9.08 6.15
N PRO A 77 15.21 -7.90 5.98
CA PRO A 77 16.42 -7.54 6.73
C PRO A 77 16.21 -7.43 8.24
N LEU A 78 14.98 -7.18 8.68
CA LEU A 78 14.63 -6.97 10.09
C LEU A 78 13.77 -8.07 10.69
N ILE A 79 13.17 -8.89 9.85
CA ILE A 79 12.13 -9.81 10.27
C ILE A 79 12.10 -10.99 9.33
N LYS A 80 12.04 -12.18 9.89
CA LYS A 80 11.93 -13.43 9.14
C LYS A 80 11.21 -14.48 9.96
N GLY A 81 10.59 -15.43 9.29
CA GLY A 81 9.90 -16.54 9.92
C GLY A 81 8.90 -17.20 9.00
N LYS A 82 7.81 -17.69 9.60
CA LYS A 82 6.78 -18.46 8.91
C LYS A 82 5.39 -17.84 9.05
N VAL A 83 4.57 -18.07 8.04
CA VAL A 83 3.13 -17.80 8.08
C VAL A 83 2.45 -19.02 8.68
N LEU A 84 1.67 -18.82 9.74
CA LEU A 84 0.90 -19.90 10.36
C LEU A 84 -0.30 -20.26 9.46
N PRO A 85 -0.71 -21.54 9.41
CA PRO A 85 -1.83 -22.00 8.58
C PRO A 85 -3.18 -21.65 9.22
N ILE A 86 -3.41 -20.37 9.48
CA ILE A 86 -4.62 -19.81 10.08
C ILE A 86 -4.98 -18.49 9.41
N GLY A 87 -6.29 -18.26 9.28
CA GLY A 87 -6.82 -17.09 8.62
C GLY A 87 -7.18 -17.34 7.15
N GLY A 88 -7.36 -16.27 6.39
CA GLY A 88 -7.81 -16.34 5.01
C GLY A 88 -7.86 -14.98 4.32
N ASP A 89 -7.87 -15.02 2.99
CA ASP A 89 -8.30 -13.93 2.14
C ASP A 89 -9.79 -14.10 1.81
N TYR A 90 -10.62 -13.17 2.27
CA TYR A 90 -12.03 -13.12 2.00
C TYR A 90 -12.28 -12.33 0.70
N ALA A 91 -11.72 -12.81 -0.41
CA ALA A 91 -11.74 -12.15 -1.70
C ALA A 91 -13.16 -11.82 -2.21
N LEU A 92 -13.35 -10.59 -2.69
CA LEU A 92 -14.57 -10.14 -3.33
C LEU A 92 -14.31 -9.75 -4.79
N PHE A 93 -15.00 -10.41 -5.71
CA PHE A 93 -14.92 -10.11 -7.14
C PHE A 93 -16.11 -9.27 -7.58
N ASP A 94 -15.84 -8.15 -8.25
CA ASP A 94 -16.87 -7.31 -8.87
C ASP A 94 -17.30 -7.83 -10.25
N SER A 95 -18.29 -7.16 -10.87
CA SER A 95 -18.80 -7.51 -12.21
C SER A 95 -17.75 -7.41 -13.31
N ASN A 96 -16.70 -6.62 -13.10
CA ASN A 96 -15.57 -6.46 -14.02
C ASN A 96 -14.42 -7.43 -13.70
N ARG A 97 -14.65 -8.39 -12.80
CA ARG A 97 -13.69 -9.42 -12.36
C ARG A 97 -12.48 -8.86 -11.60
N PHE A 98 -12.52 -7.62 -11.12
CA PHE A 98 -11.49 -7.13 -10.20
C PHE A 98 -11.72 -7.73 -8.82
N MET A 99 -10.63 -8.20 -8.21
CA MET A 99 -10.62 -8.75 -6.86
C MET A 99 -10.26 -7.66 -5.86
N THR A 100 -11.07 -7.52 -4.82
CA THR A 100 -10.72 -6.82 -3.59
C THR A 100 -10.28 -7.85 -2.55
N LEU A 101 -9.09 -7.67 -1.99
CA LEU A 101 -8.51 -8.52 -0.96
C LEU A 101 -8.95 -8.05 0.42
N ASP A 102 -9.20 -9.00 1.31
CA ASP A 102 -9.54 -8.78 2.72
C ASP A 102 -8.94 -9.92 3.53
N VAL A 103 -7.68 -9.75 3.94
CA VAL A 103 -6.84 -10.80 4.48
C VAL A 103 -6.62 -10.59 5.96
N ARG A 104 -6.81 -11.66 6.73
CA ARG A 104 -6.34 -11.76 8.12
C ARG A 104 -5.49 -13.01 8.26
N GLN A 105 -4.26 -12.85 8.74
CA GLN A 105 -3.30 -13.94 8.90
C GLN A 105 -2.34 -13.70 10.08
N THR A 106 -1.68 -14.76 10.55
CA THR A 106 -0.75 -14.69 11.68
C THR A 106 0.65 -15.16 11.26
N PHE A 107 1.65 -14.33 11.54
CA PHE A 107 3.06 -14.66 11.35
C PHE A 107 3.69 -15.08 12.68
N GLN A 108 4.66 -15.99 12.60
CA GLN A 108 5.57 -16.32 13.70
C GLN A 108 7.00 -16.08 13.22
N THR A 109 7.72 -15.20 13.92
CA THR A 109 9.14 -14.94 13.66
C THR A 109 10.00 -16.12 14.11
N ASP A 110 11.24 -16.20 13.60
CA ASP A 110 12.19 -17.27 13.97
C ASP A 110 12.53 -17.32 15.47
N ASP A 111 12.45 -16.17 16.16
CA ASP A 111 12.63 -16.03 17.61
C ASP A 111 11.31 -16.17 18.40
N GLY A 112 10.21 -16.52 17.73
CA GLY A 112 8.96 -16.96 18.35
C GLY A 112 7.89 -15.89 18.57
N ALA A 113 8.14 -14.63 18.23
CA ALA A 113 7.14 -13.57 18.32
C ALA A 113 5.98 -13.81 17.34
N LEU A 114 4.76 -13.50 17.79
CA LEU A 114 3.54 -13.61 16.98
C LEU A 114 3.12 -12.22 16.50
N ILE A 115 2.79 -12.10 15.23
CA ILE A 115 2.35 -10.86 14.60
C ILE A 115 1.07 -11.13 13.82
N GLN A 116 -0.01 -10.46 14.19
CA GLN A 116 -1.22 -10.39 13.38
C GLN A 116 -1.00 -9.45 12.21
N VAL A 117 -1.35 -9.90 11.01
CA VAL A 117 -1.27 -9.12 9.78
C VAL A 117 -2.67 -8.95 9.22
N PHE A 118 -3.02 -7.69 8.95
CA PHE A 118 -4.24 -7.30 8.26
C PHE A 118 -3.84 -6.71 6.93
N GLU A 119 -4.37 -7.25 5.84
CA GLU A 119 -4.01 -6.83 4.50
C GLU A 119 -5.29 -6.59 3.68
N THR A 120 -5.35 -5.46 3.00
CA THR A 120 -6.43 -5.14 2.07
C THR A 120 -5.85 -4.61 0.78
N GLY A 121 -6.51 -4.84 -0.35
CA GLY A 121 -5.96 -4.40 -1.63
C GLY A 121 -6.86 -4.67 -2.80
N ARG A 122 -6.34 -4.39 -4.00
CA ARG A 122 -7.09 -4.63 -5.25
C ARG A 122 -6.17 -5.05 -6.39
N THR A 123 -6.66 -5.98 -7.20
CA THR A 123 -6.00 -6.33 -8.47
C THR A 123 -6.00 -5.15 -9.42
N GLN A 124 -4.90 -4.98 -10.15
CA GLN A 124 -4.71 -3.89 -11.08
C GLN A 124 -5.20 -4.25 -12.49
N PRO A 125 -5.57 -3.26 -13.34
CA PRO A 125 -5.88 -3.50 -14.74
C PRO A 125 -4.77 -4.27 -15.45
N GLY A 126 -5.13 -5.18 -16.35
CA GLY A 126 -4.17 -6.07 -17.03
C GLY A 126 -3.84 -7.36 -16.27
N ALA A 127 -4.29 -7.50 -15.01
CA ALA A 127 -4.30 -8.78 -14.31
C ALA A 127 -5.35 -9.73 -14.93
N GLY A 128 -5.02 -10.35 -16.06
CA GLY A 128 -5.90 -11.28 -16.78
C GLY A 128 -5.86 -12.70 -16.21
N LEU A 129 -6.96 -13.44 -16.33
CA LEU A 129 -7.09 -14.84 -15.91
C LEU A 129 -6.13 -15.81 -16.64
N GLY A 130 -5.52 -15.39 -17.76
CA GLY A 130 -4.55 -16.15 -18.55
C GLY A 130 -3.13 -15.56 -18.57
N ALA A 131 -2.87 -14.46 -17.86
CA ALA A 131 -1.53 -13.94 -17.68
C ALA A 131 -0.98 -14.47 -16.35
N ASN A 132 0.27 -14.98 -16.36
CA ASN A 132 0.96 -15.47 -15.15
C ASN A 132 1.29 -14.35 -14.13
N ILE A 133 0.65 -13.19 -14.24
CA ILE A 133 0.91 -12.02 -13.40
C ILE A 133 -0.43 -11.40 -13.06
N THR A 134 -1.08 -11.91 -12.02
CA THR A 134 -2.05 -11.11 -11.28
C THR A 134 -1.25 -10.19 -10.37
N THR A 135 -1.15 -8.91 -10.74
CA THR A 135 -0.60 -7.88 -9.84
C THR A 135 -1.74 -7.28 -9.02
N ALA A 136 -1.61 -7.33 -7.70
CA ALA A 136 -2.44 -6.53 -6.81
C ALA A 136 -1.55 -5.60 -5.98
N TYR A 137 -2.10 -4.44 -5.65
CA TYR A 137 -1.50 -3.55 -4.65
C TYR A 137 -2.27 -3.68 -3.36
N VAL A 138 -1.53 -3.80 -2.27
CA VAL A 138 -2.06 -4.02 -0.93
C VAL A 138 -1.51 -2.98 0.04
N GLN A 139 -2.30 -2.69 1.07
CA GLN A 139 -1.87 -1.98 2.26
C GLN A 139 -1.94 -2.95 3.44
N LEU A 140 -0.97 -2.84 4.35
CA LEU A 140 -0.85 -3.75 5.48
C LEU A 140 -0.81 -2.97 6.79
N ALA A 141 -1.43 -3.56 7.81
CA ALA A 141 -1.31 -3.17 9.20
C ALA A 141 -0.91 -4.38 10.04
N PHE A 142 -0.23 -4.12 11.15
CA PHE A 142 0.33 -5.15 12.01
C PHE A 142 -0.09 -4.96 13.45
N GLU A 143 -0.23 -6.06 14.18
CA GLU A 143 -0.45 -6.05 15.63
C GLU A 143 0.39 -7.13 16.31
N THR A 144 1.17 -6.73 17.30
CA THR A 144 1.93 -7.65 18.15
C THR A 144 2.10 -7.11 19.57
N GLY A 145 2.11 -8.01 20.54
CA GLY A 145 2.49 -7.73 21.92
C GLY A 145 3.98 -7.97 22.23
N ALA A 146 4.78 -8.40 21.25
CA ALA A 146 6.20 -8.67 21.45
C ALA A 146 7.00 -7.36 21.50
N ALA A 147 7.70 -7.11 22.61
CA ALA A 147 8.42 -5.86 22.85
C ALA A 147 9.48 -5.56 21.77
N ASP A 148 10.22 -6.58 21.34
CA ASP A 148 11.28 -6.44 20.32
C ASP A 148 10.73 -6.10 18.92
N TYR A 149 9.45 -6.34 18.70
CA TYR A 149 8.74 -6.06 17.45
C TYR A 149 7.71 -4.94 17.58
N ALA A 150 7.60 -4.25 18.73
CA ALA A 150 6.57 -3.25 18.98
C ALA A 150 6.59 -2.08 17.96
N TRP A 151 7.74 -1.83 17.32
CA TRP A 151 7.90 -0.85 16.26
C TRP A 151 7.00 -1.11 15.03
N ILE A 152 6.66 -2.37 14.75
CA ILE A 152 5.86 -2.74 13.57
C ILE A 152 4.39 -2.29 13.70
N ASN A 153 3.90 -2.12 14.93
CA ASN A 153 2.53 -1.69 15.21
C ASN A 153 2.24 -0.27 14.67
N GLN A 154 3.27 0.55 14.44
CA GLN A 154 3.16 1.92 13.91
C GLN A 154 3.57 2.01 12.44
N ALA A 155 3.90 0.88 11.80
CA ALA A 155 4.36 0.87 10.42
C ALA A 155 3.19 1.15 9.46
N VAL A 156 3.41 2.09 8.54
CA VAL A 156 2.54 2.27 7.37
C VAL A 156 3.14 1.46 6.24
N ALA A 157 2.48 0.37 5.83
CA ALA A 157 3.03 -0.58 4.87
C ALA A 157 2.18 -0.73 3.62
N VAL A 158 2.87 -0.95 2.50
CA VAL A 158 2.28 -1.26 1.20
C VAL A 158 2.99 -2.45 0.58
N GLY A 159 2.32 -3.19 -0.30
CA GLY A 159 2.91 -4.34 -0.95
C GLY A 159 2.41 -4.55 -2.37
N VAL A 160 3.20 -5.33 -3.11
CA VAL A 160 2.88 -5.78 -4.46
C VAL A 160 2.77 -7.29 -4.44
N LEU A 161 1.58 -7.80 -4.75
CA LEU A 161 1.30 -9.21 -4.85
C LEU A 161 1.58 -9.72 -6.27
N HIS A 162 2.26 -10.85 -6.35
CA HIS A 162 2.56 -11.59 -7.57
C HIS A 162 2.04 -13.01 -7.46
N ARG A 163 1.31 -13.47 -8.48
CA ARG A 163 0.90 -14.88 -8.59
C ARG A 163 2.08 -15.74 -9.03
N LEU A 164 2.30 -16.88 -8.38
CA LEU A 164 3.32 -17.85 -8.77
C LEU A 164 2.68 -19.05 -9.50
N HIS A 165 3.48 -19.75 -10.30
CA HIS A 165 3.07 -20.79 -11.26
C HIS A 165 2.52 -22.09 -10.63
N THR A 166 2.37 -22.18 -9.32
CA THR A 166 1.99 -23.42 -8.58
C THR A 166 0.86 -23.22 -7.58
N GLY A 167 0.05 -22.17 -7.75
CA GLY A 167 -1.02 -21.83 -6.82
C GLY A 167 -0.55 -21.09 -5.57
N SER A 168 0.75 -20.86 -5.42
CA SER A 168 1.32 -19.96 -4.42
C SER A 168 1.28 -18.50 -4.88
N ILE A 169 1.43 -17.58 -3.93
CA ILE A 169 1.61 -16.15 -4.17
C ILE A 169 2.90 -15.67 -3.50
N SER A 170 3.46 -14.58 -4.03
CA SER A 170 4.53 -13.81 -3.40
C SER A 170 4.03 -12.39 -3.16
N ILE A 171 4.38 -11.78 -2.05
CA ILE A 171 4.11 -10.36 -1.79
C ILE A 171 5.41 -9.72 -1.32
N ASP A 172 5.87 -8.72 -2.06
CA ASP A 172 6.94 -7.83 -1.61
C ASP A 172 6.31 -6.70 -0.83
N VAL A 173 6.78 -6.44 0.39
CA VAL A 173 6.22 -5.45 1.31
C VAL A 173 7.27 -4.40 1.65
N TRP A 174 6.85 -3.14 1.63
CA TRP A 174 7.63 -1.98 2.03
C TRP A 174 6.92 -1.19 3.12
N VAL A 175 7.70 -0.55 3.98
CA VAL A 175 7.20 0.44 4.94
C VAL A 175 7.56 1.84 4.48
N LEU A 176 6.68 2.78 4.77
CA LEU A 176 6.95 4.20 4.65
C LEU A 176 8.01 4.58 5.69
N ALA A 177 9.20 4.91 5.22
CA ALA A 177 10.24 5.44 6.08
C ALA A 177 9.89 6.90 6.44
N PRO A 178 10.06 7.33 7.70
CA PRO A 178 9.87 8.73 8.08
C PRO A 178 10.66 9.69 7.19
N LEU A 179 10.09 10.88 7.01
CA LEU A 179 10.77 11.99 6.34
C LEU A 179 12.10 12.29 7.03
N ARG A 180 13.17 12.42 6.24
CA ARG A 180 14.48 12.87 6.75
C ARG A 180 14.39 14.17 7.57
N SER A 181 13.37 15.00 7.32
CA SER A 181 13.15 16.30 7.96
C SER A 181 12.36 16.27 9.27
N GLN A 182 11.76 15.14 9.68
CA GLN A 182 10.92 15.06 10.89
C GLN A 182 11.62 14.48 12.13
N VAL A 183 12.94 14.23 12.07
CA VAL A 183 13.74 13.77 13.21
C VAL A 183 14.84 14.80 13.51
N PRO A 184 14.60 15.76 14.43
CA PRO A 184 15.45 16.94 14.64
C PRO A 184 16.92 16.65 15.02
N ASP A 185 17.22 15.47 15.55
CA ASP A 185 18.55 15.06 16.03
C ASP A 185 19.06 13.76 15.38
N GLY A 186 18.30 13.19 14.44
CA GLY A 186 18.57 11.90 13.81
C GLY A 186 18.57 10.69 14.76
N SER A 187 18.03 10.81 15.99
CA SER A 187 18.07 9.76 17.01
C SER A 187 16.92 8.76 16.92
N ASP A 188 15.79 9.11 16.30
CA ASP A 188 14.56 8.32 16.43
C ASP A 188 14.17 7.50 15.19
N MET A 189 15.04 6.58 14.80
CA MET A 189 14.80 5.69 13.68
C MET A 189 15.22 4.26 14.05
N LEU A 190 14.57 3.65 15.04
CA LEU A 190 14.82 2.24 15.39
C LEU A 190 14.69 1.34 14.15
N ALA A 191 13.63 1.50 13.35
CA ALA A 191 13.43 0.73 12.14
C ALA A 191 14.48 1.01 11.04
N VAL A 192 14.84 2.27 10.76
CA VAL A 192 15.80 2.58 9.68
C VAL A 192 17.26 2.38 10.11
N ARG A 193 17.63 2.60 11.39
CA ARG A 193 18.96 2.23 11.91
C ARG A 193 19.11 0.72 12.00
N ALA A 194 18.11 -0.01 12.49
CA ALA A 194 18.13 -1.47 12.45
C ALA A 194 18.23 -1.94 10.99
N TYR A 195 17.47 -1.36 10.06
CA TYR A 195 17.51 -1.72 8.64
C TYR A 195 18.89 -1.44 8.03
N ARG A 196 19.45 -0.24 8.25
CA ARG A 196 20.79 0.10 7.75
C ARG A 196 21.89 -0.73 8.40
N ARG A 197 21.76 -1.08 9.69
CA ARG A 197 22.70 -1.97 10.39
C ARG A 197 22.62 -3.38 9.82
N ALA A 198 21.43 -3.95 9.70
CA ALA A 198 21.19 -5.28 9.15
C ALA A 198 21.64 -5.39 7.68
N VAL A 199 21.29 -4.42 6.83
CA VAL A 199 21.74 -4.37 5.43
C VAL A 199 23.25 -4.16 5.33
N GLY A 200 23.83 -3.30 6.18
CA GLY A 200 25.27 -3.07 6.22
C GLY A 200 26.07 -4.29 6.69
N GLU A 201 25.54 -5.04 7.64
CA GLU A 201 26.15 -6.26 8.21
C GLU A 201 26.02 -7.44 7.23
N SER A 202 24.86 -7.61 6.59
CA SER A 202 24.66 -8.58 5.49
C SER A 202 25.62 -8.36 4.31
N ARG A 203 25.83 -7.11 3.88
CA ARG A 203 26.81 -6.78 2.82
C ARG A 203 28.25 -7.10 3.22
N ARG A 204 28.63 -6.95 4.49
CA ARG A 204 29.97 -7.31 4.98
C ARG A 204 30.18 -8.82 5.01
N LEU A 205 29.18 -9.59 5.42
CA LEU A 205 29.23 -11.05 5.45
C LEU A 205 29.32 -11.64 4.03
N ASN A 206 28.55 -11.11 3.08
CA ASN A 206 28.56 -11.58 1.70
C ASN A 206 29.83 -11.15 0.92
N GLY A 207 30.47 -10.04 1.29
CA GLY A 207 31.74 -9.60 0.69
C GLY A 207 32.98 -10.34 1.22
N ALA A 208 32.87 -11.03 2.35
CA ALA A 208 33.97 -11.83 2.92
C ALA A 208 34.05 -13.25 2.35
N GLY A 209 33.02 -13.72 1.62
CA GLY A 209 32.93 -15.08 1.06
C GLY A 209 33.40 -15.24 -0.39
N SER A 210 33.77 -14.16 -1.08
CA SER A 210 34.22 -14.21 -2.48
C SER A 210 35.75 -14.11 -2.65
N GLY A 211 36.49 -14.31 -1.56
CA GLY A 211 37.95 -14.22 -1.52
C GLY A 211 38.57 -15.35 -0.71
N ALA A 212 38.34 -16.59 -1.14
CA ALA A 212 39.09 -17.77 -0.72
C ALA A 212 39.14 -18.76 -1.88
#